data_AF-A0A919W0U2-F1
#
_entry.id   AF-A0A919W0U2-F1
#
_cell.length_a   1.000
_cell.length_b   1.000
_cell.length_c   1.000
_cell.angle_alpha   90.00
_cell.angle_beta   90.00
_cell.angle_gamma   90.00
#
_symmetry.space_group_name_H-M   'P 1'
#
loop_
_entity.id
_entity.type
_entity.pdbx_description
1 polymer ?
#
loop_
_entity_poly.entity_id
_entity_poly.type
_entity_poly.pdbx_seq_one_letter_code
_entity_poly.pdbx_strand_id
1 'polypeptide(L)'
;MLYRSVLADRRILVLLDNAFDADQVQRLPPVAKGCLVIITSRTRLSSLNTTTGAQLLTLDTPDQAEARNGFMNRIGQDRARSEKAALNQVIVHAISFHQIHG
;
A
#
# COMPACT_ATOMS: atom_id res chain seq x y z
N MET A 1 -17.82 13.31 14.22
CA MET A 1 -18.85 12.42 14.82
C MET A 1 -19.53 11.50 13.81
N LEU A 2 -19.78 11.91 12.57
CA LEU A 2 -20.47 11.10 11.55
C LEU A 2 -19.76 9.78 11.16
N TYR A 3 -18.43 9.78 11.08
CA TYR A 3 -17.67 8.58 10.74
C TYR A 3 -17.88 7.45 11.76
N ARG A 4 -17.91 7.78 13.06
CA ARG A 4 -18.12 6.79 14.14
C ARG A 4 -19.51 6.16 14.12
N SER A 5 -20.56 6.93 13.85
CA SER A 5 -21.94 6.41 13.87
C SER A 5 -22.23 5.45 12.72
N VAL A 6 -21.54 5.60 11.58
CA VAL A 6 -21.66 4.65 10.45
C VAL A 6 -20.91 3.34 10.75
N LEU A 7 -19.79 3.42 11.49
CA LEU A 7 -18.93 2.27 11.78
C LEU A 7 -19.33 1.49 13.04
N ALA A 8 -20.06 2.10 13.99
CA ALA A 8 -20.26 1.59 15.35
C ALA A 8 -20.81 0.15 15.43
N ASP A 9 -21.62 -0.27 14.45
CA ASP A 9 -22.23 -1.61 14.40
C ASP A 9 -21.89 -2.38 13.12
N ARG A 10 -20.85 -1.96 12.38
CA ARG A 10 -20.48 -2.58 11.09
C ARG A 10 -19.06 -3.10 11.11
N ARG A 11 -18.86 -4.30 10.59
CA ARG A 11 -17.53 -4.85 10.29
C ARG A 11 -17.01 -4.19 9.03
N ILE A 12 -16.12 -3.20 9.18
CA ILE A 12 -15.62 -2.40 8.07
C ILE A 12 -14.09 -2.52 7.99
N LEU A 13 -13.61 -2.66 6.75
CA LEU A 13 -12.19 -2.55 6.42
C LEU A 13 -11.89 -1.11 6.01
N VAL A 14 -10.94 -0.48 6.70
CA VAL A 14 -10.43 0.85 6.37
C VAL A 14 -9.03 0.70 5.78
N LEU A 15 -8.79 1.25 4.59
CA LEU A 15 -7.48 1.32 3.97
C LEU A 15 -6.97 2.76 4.02
N LEU A 16 -5.87 2.98 4.73
CA LEU A 16 -5.14 4.24 4.73
C LEU A 16 -3.95 4.09 3.79
N ASP A 17 -4.09 4.62 2.58
CA ASP A 17 -3.04 4.48 1.57
C ASP A 17 -1.98 5.58 1.70
N ASN A 18 -0.71 5.19 1.59
CA ASN A 18 0.45 6.08 1.54
C ASN A 18 0.50 7.06 2.73
N ALA A 19 0.37 6.55 3.95
CA ALA A 19 0.62 7.31 5.16
C ALA A 19 2.05 7.84 5.16
N PHE A 20 2.22 9.12 5.50
CA PHE A 20 3.54 9.76 5.50
C PHE A 20 4.35 9.37 6.74
N ASP A 21 3.70 9.44 7.90
CA ASP A 21 4.26 9.09 9.20
C ASP A 21 3.17 8.51 10.14
N ALA A 22 3.60 8.05 11.31
CA ALA A 22 2.71 7.46 12.30
C ALA A 22 1.84 8.52 13.01
N ASP A 23 2.34 9.75 13.15
CA ASP A 23 1.65 10.84 13.83
C ASP A 23 0.40 11.27 13.05
N GLN A 24 0.46 11.22 11.71
CA GLN A 24 -0.69 11.39 10.83
C GLN A 24 -1.78 10.36 11.13
N VAL A 25 -1.41 9.09 11.26
CA VAL A 25 -2.34 7.99 11.54
C VAL A 25 -2.92 8.11 12.95
N GLN A 26 -2.10 8.41 13.95
CA GLN A 26 -2.54 8.52 15.35
C GLN A 26 -3.51 9.68 15.59
N ARG A 27 -3.46 10.74 14.75
CA ARG A 27 -4.42 11.84 14.79
C ARG A 27 -5.81 11.46 14.26
N LEU A 28 -5.96 10.32 13.60
CA LEU A 28 -7.26 9.87 13.12
C LEU A 28 -8.13 9.37 14.29
N PRO A 29 -9.45 9.58 14.22
CA PRO A 29 -10.35 9.07 15.25
C PRO A 29 -10.24 7.54 15.41
N PRO A 30 -10.35 7.00 16.62
CA PRO A 30 -10.35 5.55 16.85
C PRO A 30 -11.43 4.86 16.00
N VAL A 31 -11.05 3.80 15.30
CA VAL A 31 -11.98 3.00 14.51
C VAL A 31 -12.83 2.13 15.46
N ALA A 32 -14.11 1.94 15.13
CA ALA A 32 -15.04 1.21 15.98
C ALA A 32 -14.62 -0.25 16.19
N LYS A 33 -15.05 -0.86 17.30
CA LYS A 33 -14.84 -2.28 17.58
C LYS A 33 -15.38 -3.12 16.41
N GLY A 34 -14.60 -4.11 15.95
CA GLY A 34 -14.97 -4.98 14.84
C GLY A 34 -14.54 -4.48 13.45
N CYS A 35 -13.85 -3.34 13.36
CA CYS A 35 -13.22 -2.88 12.14
C CYS A 35 -11.75 -3.33 12.05
N LEU A 36 -11.26 -3.54 10.83
CA LEU A 36 -9.85 -3.77 10.52
C LEU A 36 -9.29 -2.54 9.80
N VAL A 37 -8.09 -2.10 10.15
CA VAL A 37 -7.39 -1.02 9.47
C VAL A 37 -6.14 -1.58 8.83
N ILE A 38 -6.01 -1.39 7.52
CA ILE A 38 -4.77 -1.64 6.77
C ILE A 38 -4.16 -0.29 6.44
N ILE A 39 -2.87 -0.14 6.70
CA ILE A 39 -2.12 1.08 6.45
C ILE A 39 -0.99 0.71 5.49
N THR A 40 -0.88 1.42 4.38
CA THR A 40 0.30 1.33 3.51
C THR A 40 1.15 2.59 3.73
N SER A 41 2.45 2.42 3.65
CA SER A 41 3.42 3.50 3.78
C SER A 41 4.68 3.15 3.01
N ARG A 42 5.43 4.18 2.63
CA ARG A 42 6.80 4.05 2.11
C ARG A 42 7.85 4.16 3.21
N THR A 43 7.46 4.59 4.41
CA THR A 43 8.31 4.68 5.59
C THR A 43 7.88 3.67 6.65
N ARG A 44 8.81 3.24 7.48
CA ARG A 44 8.50 2.30 8.56
C ARG A 44 7.79 3.02 9.70
N LEU A 45 6.50 2.74 9.90
CA LEU A 45 5.66 3.37 10.94
C LEU A 45 5.81 2.70 12.32
N SER A 46 7.04 2.57 12.81
CA SER A 46 7.39 1.76 13.99
C SER A 46 6.61 2.12 15.26
N SER A 47 6.27 3.39 15.47
CA SER A 47 5.51 3.82 16.64
C SER A 47 4.06 3.33 16.66
N LEU A 48 3.48 2.92 15.52
CA LEU A 48 2.15 2.30 15.51
C LEU A 48 2.17 0.91 16.17
N ASN A 49 3.26 0.16 16.02
CA ASN A 49 3.39 -1.12 16.72
C ASN A 49 3.37 -0.91 18.24
N THR A 50 4.12 0.06 18.74
CA THR A 50 4.24 0.31 20.19
C THR A 50 2.99 0.96 20.78
N THR A 51 2.32 1.85 20.04
CA THR A 51 1.17 2.62 20.56
C THR A 51 -0.17 1.93 20.37
N THR A 52 -0.34 1.15 19.30
CA THR A 52 -1.63 0.52 18.96
C THR A 52 -1.56 -1.01 18.87
N GLY A 53 -0.37 -1.60 19.01
CA GLY A 53 -0.17 -3.04 18.79
C GLY A 53 -0.23 -3.43 17.32
N ALA A 54 -0.09 -2.46 16.40
CA ALA A 54 -0.18 -2.73 14.97
C ALA A 54 0.89 -3.75 14.52
N GLN A 55 0.48 -4.69 13.67
CA GLN A 55 1.42 -5.58 13.00
C GLN A 55 2.07 -4.86 11.83
N LEU A 56 3.40 -4.86 11.81
CA LEU A 56 4.19 -4.29 10.71
C LEU A 56 4.56 -5.39 9.73
N LEU A 57 4.13 -5.23 8.48
CA LEU A 57 4.51 -6.08 7.37
C LEU A 57 5.34 -5.25 6.39
N THR A 58 6.62 -5.58 6.26
CA THR A 58 7.47 -5.04 5.19
C THR A 58 7.19 -5.82 3.92
N LEU A 59 6.93 -5.09 2.83
CA LEU A 59 6.81 -5.68 1.50
C LEU A 59 8.09 -5.38 0.74
N ASP A 60 8.72 -6.42 0.21
CA ASP A 60 9.90 -6.27 -0.64
C ASP A 60 9.52 -5.73 -2.01
N THR A 61 10.48 -5.10 -2.68
CA THR A 61 10.31 -4.73 -4.08
C THR A 61 10.19 -5.99 -4.93
N PRO A 62 9.19 -6.07 -5.83
CA PRO A 62 9.10 -7.20 -6.73
C PRO A 62 10.35 -7.29 -7.60
N ASP A 63 10.77 -8.52 -7.91
CA ASP A 63 11.83 -8.72 -8.89
C ASP A 63 11.37 -8.31 -10.30
N GLN A 64 12.29 -8.32 -11.26
CA GLN A 64 11.98 -7.90 -12.62
C GLN A 64 10.90 -8.77 -13.29
N ALA A 65 10.87 -10.07 -13.01
CA ALA A 65 9.89 -10.99 -13.57
C ALA A 65 8.52 -10.78 -12.92
N GLU A 66 8.46 -10.61 -11.61
CA GLU A 66 7.25 -10.30 -10.85
C GLU A 66 6.63 -8.97 -11.28
N ALA A 67 7.44 -7.91 -11.36
CA ALA A 67 6.99 -6.60 -11.80
C ALA A 67 6.43 -6.65 -13.24
N ARG A 68 7.13 -7.36 -14.13
CA ARG A 68 6.68 -7.55 -15.52
C ARG A 68 5.36 -8.31 -15.56
N ASN A 69 5.26 -9.44 -14.86
CA ASN A 69 4.05 -10.28 -14.86
C ASN A 69 2.85 -9.54 -14.25
N GLY A 70 3.04 -8.86 -13.11
CA GLY A 70 2.00 -8.05 -12.48
C GLY A 70 1.50 -6.94 -13.39
N PHE A 71 2.41 -6.23 -14.06
CA PHE A 71 2.03 -5.17 -14.99
C PHE A 71 1.30 -5.71 -16.23
N MET A 72 1.79 -6.81 -16.84
CA MET A 72 1.11 -7.45 -17.98
C MET A 72 -0.30 -7.93 -17.61
N ASN A 73 -0.49 -8.48 -16.41
CA ASN A 73 -1.81 -8.87 -15.91
C ASN A 73 -2.75 -7.66 -15.73
N ARG A 74 -2.20 -6.49 -15.39
CA ARG A 74 -2.98 -5.25 -15.21
C ARG A 74 -3.41 -4.62 -16.53
N ILE A 75 -2.53 -4.58 -17.53
CA ILE A 75 -2.77 -3.88 -18.81
C ILE A 75 -3.28 -4.78 -19.94
N GLY A 76 -3.27 -6.11 -19.73
CA GLY A 76 -3.62 -7.12 -20.73
C GLY A 76 -2.45 -7.54 -21.62
N GLN A 77 -2.43 -8.82 -22.01
CA GLN A 77 -1.31 -9.39 -22.78
C GLN A 77 -1.16 -8.78 -24.17
N ASP A 78 -2.26 -8.41 -24.84
CA ASP A 78 -2.22 -7.89 -26.20
C ASP A 78 -1.51 -6.54 -26.25
N ARG A 79 -1.82 -5.64 -25.30
CA ARG A 79 -1.18 -4.34 -25.16
C ARG A 79 0.29 -4.46 -24.73
N ALA A 80 0.58 -5.40 -23.82
CA ALA A 80 1.96 -5.67 -23.42
C ALA A 80 2.83 -6.20 -24.56
N ARG A 81 2.25 -6.96 -25.50
CA ARG A 81 2.95 -7.48 -26.68
C ARG A 81 3.14 -6.40 -27.75
N SER A 82 2.15 -5.56 -27.98
CA SER A 82 2.24 -4.48 -28.98
C SER A 82 3.28 -3.41 -28.59
N GLU A 83 3.49 -3.17 -27.30
CA GLU A 83 4.38 -2.12 -26.78
C GLU A 83 5.52 -2.67 -25.90
N LYS A 84 6.20 -3.72 -26.36
CA LYS A 84 7.26 -4.40 -25.57
C LYS A 84 8.39 -3.47 -25.10
N ALA A 85 8.81 -2.50 -25.91
CA ALA A 85 9.87 -1.56 -25.55
C ALA A 85 9.44 -0.61 -24.43
N ALA A 86 8.22 -0.06 -24.51
CA ALA A 86 7.66 0.81 -23.47
C ALA A 86 7.44 0.04 -22.16
N LEU A 87 6.96 -1.20 -22.24
CA LEU A 87 6.85 -2.09 -21.08
C LEU A 87 8.19 -2.24 -20.36
N ASN A 88 9.26 -2.57 -21.10
CA ASN A 88 10.58 -2.73 -20.51
C ASN A 88 11.08 -1.44 -19.84
N GLN A 89 10.85 -0.28 -20.47
CA GLN A 89 11.22 1.02 -19.88
C GLN A 89 10.47 1.26 -18.57
N VAL A 90 9.15 1.03 -18.51
CA VAL A 90 8.35 1.21 -17.29
C VAL A 90 8.84 0.28 -16.17
N ILE A 91 9.12 -0.99 -16.48
CA ILE A 91 9.61 -1.94 -15.47
C ILE A 91 10.98 -1.52 -14.93
N VAL A 92 11.91 -1.12 -15.78
CA VAL A 92 13.22 -0.63 -15.33
C VAL A 92 13.07 0.60 -14.44
N HIS A 93 12.25 1.58 -14.84
CA HIS A 93 12.02 2.78 -14.03
C HIS A 93 11.36 2.46 -12.69
N ALA A 94 10.36 1.57 -12.67
CA ALA A 94 9.66 1.18 -11.44
C ALA A 94 10.60 0.53 -10.42
N ILE A 95 11.54 -0.31 -10.89
CA ILE A 95 12.52 -1.00 -10.03
C ILE A 95 13.61 -0.02 -9.58
N SER A 96 14.13 0.81 -10.50
CA SER A 96 15.18 1.79 -10.19
C SER A 96 14.71 2.90 -9.25
N PHE A 97 13.45 3.35 -9.35
CA PHE A 97 12.90 4.36 -8.43
C PHE A 97 12.88 3.86 -6.98
N HIS A 98 12.71 2.55 -6.77
CA HIS A 98 12.71 1.96 -5.44
C HIS A 98 14.13 1.82 -4.86
N GLN A 99 15.14 1.58 -5.70
CA GLN A 99 16.54 1.45 -5.25
C GLN A 99 17.19 2.79 -4.85
N ILE A 100 16.64 3.93 -5.27
CA ILE A 100 17.22 5.27 -5.00
C ILE A 100 16.60 5.92 -3.76
N HIS A 101 15.45 5.43 -3.28
CA HIS A 101 14.67 6.04 -2.19
C HIS A 101 14.30 5.07 -1.05
N GLY A 102 14.93 3.89 -1.01
CA GLY A 102 14.83 2.92 0.09
C GLY A 102 15.87 3.13 1.17
#